data_AF-A0A699ITV9-F1
#
_entry.id   AF-A0A699ITV9-F1
#
_cell.length_a   1.000
_cell.length_b   1.000
_cell.length_c   1.000
_cell.angle_alpha   90.00
_cell.angle_beta   90.00
_cell.angle_gamma   90.00
#
_symmetry.space_group_name_H-M   'P 1'
#
loop_
_entity.id
_entity.type
_entity.pdbx_description
1 polymer ?
#
loop_
_entity_poly.entity_id
_entity_poly.type
_entity_poly.pdbx_seq_one_letter_code
_entity_poly.pdbx_strand_id
1 'polypeptide(L)'
;MFLVYGCDLKRELRVSCYTDAGYLTDADDLKSQTGYVFVLNGGAADWKSAKQRIFATSSAEAEYIATFDASKEAVWVRKFISRLSVVPTVEEPISMYCDNTGAIAIANESGITKGARHFRAKVHYLREVIEFGDIKLEKVHTNDNLTDPFTKALEFSKHSEHTKNIRMLLASSLM
;
A
#
# COMPACT_ATOMS: atom_id res chain seq x y z
N MET A 1 5.84 -0.70 -29.01
CA MET A 1 5.24 0.23 -28.04
C MET A 1 6.02 0.06 -26.75
N PHE A 2 6.71 1.10 -26.28
CA PHE A 2 7.45 1.06 -25.03
C PHE A 2 6.71 1.93 -24.02
N LEU A 3 6.42 1.39 -22.84
CA LEU A 3 5.99 2.22 -21.71
C LEU A 3 7.22 3.03 -21.27
N VAL A 4 7.21 4.32 -21.55
CA VAL A 4 8.23 5.24 -21.02
C VAL A 4 7.80 5.62 -19.62
N TYR A 5 8.52 5.09 -18.64
CA TYR A 5 8.31 5.48 -17.26
C TYR A 5 8.76 6.92 -17.06
N GLY A 6 7.81 7.85 -17.01
CA GLY A 6 8.06 9.28 -16.83
C GLY A 6 8.58 9.56 -15.44
N CYS A 7 9.88 9.39 -15.23
CA CYS A 7 10.59 9.69 -14.01
C CYS A 7 11.36 11.01 -14.16
N ASP A 8 11.35 11.85 -13.13
CA ASP A 8 12.34 12.93 -13.00
C ASP A 8 13.71 12.30 -12.77
N LEU A 9 14.52 12.19 -13.83
CA LEU A 9 15.85 11.57 -13.83
C LEU A 9 16.85 12.28 -12.87
N LYS A 10 16.50 13.45 -12.33
CA LYS A 10 17.34 14.20 -11.40
C LYS A 10 17.17 13.79 -9.93
N ARG A 11 16.23 12.89 -9.62
CA ARG A 11 15.97 12.44 -8.25
C ARG A 11 16.49 11.02 -8.02
N GLU A 12 17.08 10.79 -6.84
CA GLU A 12 17.35 9.45 -6.35
C GLU A 12 16.07 8.60 -6.40
N LEU A 13 16.23 7.32 -6.71
CA LEU A 13 15.13 6.38 -6.85
C LEU A 13 14.46 6.17 -5.48
N ARG A 14 13.25 6.72 -5.33
CA ARG A 14 12.44 6.61 -4.12
C ARG A 14 11.20 5.77 -4.39
N VAL A 15 11.01 4.76 -3.55
CA VAL A 15 9.82 3.92 -3.53
C VAL A 15 8.96 4.32 -2.34
N SER A 16 7.68 4.51 -2.59
CA SER A 16 6.65 4.59 -1.56
C SER A 16 5.53 3.61 -1.84
N CYS A 17 4.76 3.27 -0.82
CA CYS A 17 3.59 2.42 -0.95
C CYS A 17 2.38 3.11 -0.32
N TYR A 18 1.23 2.99 -0.97
CA TYR A 18 -0.06 3.39 -0.40
C TYR A 18 -0.90 2.14 -0.19
N THR A 19 -1.68 2.14 0.89
CA THR A 19 -2.51 1.00 1.31
C THR A 19 -3.90 1.49 1.67
N ASP A 20 -4.91 0.67 1.37
CA ASP A 20 -6.31 0.92 1.74
C ASP A 20 -7.04 -0.43 1.81
N ALA A 21 -8.18 -0.46 2.48
CA ALA A 21 -9.08 -1.60 2.45
C ALA A 21 -10.55 -1.19 2.29
N GLY A 22 -11.23 -1.82 1.33
CA GLY A 22 -12.68 -1.76 1.23
C GLY A 22 -13.30 -2.69 2.26
N TYR A 23 -13.83 -2.17 3.38
CA TYR A 23 -14.45 -2.97 4.43
C TYR A 23 -15.83 -3.53 4.01
N LEU A 24 -16.04 -4.83 4.20
CA LEU A 24 -17.28 -5.56 3.86
C LEU A 24 -17.78 -5.31 2.42
N THR A 25 -16.86 -5.26 1.46
CA THR A 25 -17.20 -4.91 0.07
C THR A 25 -17.68 -6.09 -0.77
N ASP A 26 -17.36 -7.32 -0.41
CA ASP A 26 -17.86 -8.52 -1.09
C ASP A 26 -19.31 -8.82 -0.71
N ALA A 27 -20.21 -8.93 -1.68
CA ALA A 27 -21.64 -9.12 -1.42
C ALA A 27 -22.01 -10.57 -1.00
N ASP A 28 -21.16 -11.54 -1.30
CA ASP A 28 -21.45 -12.96 -1.07
C ASP A 28 -20.99 -13.40 0.33
N ASP A 29 -19.78 -13.01 0.74
CA ASP A 29 -19.19 -13.43 2.02
C ASP A 29 -18.77 -12.28 2.94
N LEU A 30 -19.09 -11.03 2.56
CA LEU A 30 -18.80 -9.81 3.34
C LEU A 30 -17.30 -9.65 3.66
N LYS A 31 -16.40 -10.32 2.94
CA LYS A 31 -14.97 -10.10 3.14
C LYS A 31 -14.56 -8.77 2.53
N SER A 32 -13.59 -8.14 3.19
CA SER A 32 -13.03 -6.88 2.74
C SER A 32 -12.13 -7.08 1.51
N GLN A 33 -11.93 -6.01 0.75
CA GLN A 33 -10.98 -5.94 -0.35
C GLN A 33 -9.69 -5.24 0.12
N THR A 34 -8.53 -5.86 -0.08
CA THR A 34 -7.22 -5.23 0.12
C THR A 34 -6.77 -4.54 -1.16
N GLY A 35 -6.31 -3.31 -1.03
CA GLY A 35 -5.60 -2.58 -2.08
C GLY A 35 -4.23 -2.11 -1.61
N TYR A 36 -3.26 -2.13 -2.51
CA TYR A 36 -2.02 -1.36 -2.35
C TYR A 36 -1.45 -0.96 -3.71
N VAL A 37 -0.66 0.11 -3.72
CA VAL A 37 0.11 0.56 -4.89
C VAL A 37 1.49 1.04 -4.47
N PHE A 38 2.52 0.48 -5.11
CA PHE A 38 3.90 0.94 -5.03
C PHE A 38 4.15 1.99 -6.10
N VAL A 39 4.67 3.13 -5.64
CA VAL A 39 4.98 4.28 -6.47
C VAL A 39 6.49 4.47 -6.51
N LEU A 40 7.06 4.52 -7.71
CA LEU A 40 8.49 4.70 -7.96
C LEU A 40 8.71 6.08 -8.61
N ASN A 41 9.31 7.06 -7.93
CA ASN A 41 9.49 8.41 -8.51
C ASN A 41 8.22 9.04 -9.12
N GLY A 42 7.05 8.71 -8.56
CA GLY A 42 5.75 9.29 -8.90
C GLY A 42 4.89 8.52 -9.90
N GLY A 43 5.33 7.39 -10.46
CA GLY A 43 4.47 6.48 -11.23
C GLY A 43 4.14 5.20 -10.46
N ALA A 44 3.05 4.52 -10.81
CA ALA A 44 2.80 3.17 -10.28
C ALA A 44 3.77 2.14 -10.90
N ALA A 45 4.38 1.31 -10.06
CA ALA A 45 5.32 0.27 -10.47
C ALA A 45 4.83 -1.15 -10.13
N ASP A 46 4.13 -1.30 -9.01
CA ASP A 46 3.47 -2.56 -8.59
C ASP A 46 2.17 -2.23 -7.85
N TRP A 47 1.18 -3.11 -7.92
CA TRP A 47 -0.12 -2.91 -7.25
C TRP A 47 -0.84 -4.22 -7.04
N LYS A 48 -1.80 -4.20 -6.10
CA LYS A 48 -2.70 -5.31 -5.85
C LYS A 48 -4.10 -4.81 -5.53
N SER A 49 -5.08 -5.53 -6.04
CA SER A 49 -6.46 -5.50 -5.56
C SER A 49 -6.90 -6.95 -5.36
N ALA A 50 -7.15 -7.36 -4.12
CA ALA A 50 -7.52 -8.73 -3.82
C ALA A 50 -8.44 -8.85 -2.61
N LYS A 51 -9.37 -9.81 -2.67
CA LYS A 51 -10.23 -10.15 -1.53
C LYS A 51 -9.41 -10.69 -0.36
N GLN A 52 -9.70 -10.20 0.84
CA GLN A 52 -9.06 -10.68 2.06
C GLN A 52 -9.43 -12.14 2.32
N ARG A 53 -8.46 -12.93 2.81
CA ARG A 53 -8.70 -14.34 3.15
C ARG A 53 -9.41 -14.51 4.48
N ILE A 54 -9.16 -13.62 5.42
CA ILE A 54 -9.78 -13.62 6.74
C ILE A 54 -10.87 -12.57 6.80
N PHE A 55 -11.92 -12.85 7.58
CA PHE A 55 -12.98 -11.89 7.84
C PHE A 55 -12.49 -10.84 8.82
N ALA A 56 -12.54 -9.57 8.40
CA ALA A 56 -12.20 -8.44 9.27
C ALA A 56 -13.42 -8.04 10.10
N THR A 57 -13.23 -7.80 11.40
CA THR A 57 -14.33 -7.40 12.31
C THR A 57 -14.50 -5.88 12.43
N SER A 58 -13.60 -5.11 11.81
CA SER A 58 -13.66 -3.65 11.77
C SER A 58 -12.92 -3.12 10.53
N SER A 59 -13.17 -1.87 10.16
CA SER A 59 -12.41 -1.19 9.10
C SER A 59 -10.93 -1.09 9.45
N ALA A 60 -10.59 -0.75 10.69
CA ALA A 60 -9.19 -0.69 11.16
C ALA A 60 -8.48 -2.04 11.01
N GLU A 61 -9.18 -3.15 11.25
CA GLU A 61 -8.62 -4.48 11.01
C GLU A 61 -8.42 -4.78 9.53
N ALA A 62 -9.39 -4.43 8.68
CA ALA A 62 -9.26 -4.61 7.23
C ALA A 62 -8.05 -3.82 6.68
N GLU A 63 -7.90 -2.58 7.12
CA GLU A 63 -6.77 -1.70 6.79
C GLU A 63 -5.43 -2.27 7.27
N TYR A 64 -5.42 -2.82 8.49
CA TYR A 64 -4.23 -3.50 9.02
C TYR A 64 -3.83 -4.71 8.18
N ILE A 65 -4.81 -5.51 7.75
CA ILE A 65 -4.57 -6.69 6.91
C ILE A 65 -4.01 -6.26 5.54
N ALA A 66 -4.52 -5.17 4.95
CA ALA A 66 -3.98 -4.61 3.72
C ALA A 66 -2.54 -4.11 3.90
N THR A 67 -2.28 -3.37 4.99
CA THR A 67 -0.95 -2.87 5.36
C THR A 67 0.05 -4.01 5.56
N PHE A 68 -0.36 -5.08 6.25
CA PHE A 68 0.45 -6.30 6.41
C PHE A 68 0.76 -6.99 5.07
N ASP A 69 -0.21 -7.04 4.17
CA ASP A 69 0.02 -7.68 2.87
C ASP A 69 1.00 -6.87 2.02
N ALA A 70 0.88 -5.53 2.04
CA ALA A 70 1.80 -4.62 1.39
C ALA A 70 3.20 -4.61 2.01
N SER A 71 3.33 -4.80 3.33
CA SER A 71 4.65 -4.79 3.98
C SER A 71 5.53 -5.96 3.56
N LYS A 72 4.94 -7.14 3.33
CA LYS A 72 5.67 -8.28 2.73
C LYS A 72 6.23 -7.94 1.36
N GLU A 73 5.42 -7.27 0.55
CA GLU A 73 5.83 -6.85 -0.80
C GLU A 73 6.91 -5.75 -0.70
N ALA A 74 6.79 -4.80 0.23
CA ALA A 74 7.79 -3.77 0.46
C ALA A 74 9.16 -4.36 0.83
N VAL A 75 9.18 -5.36 1.71
CA VAL A 75 10.41 -6.10 2.07
C VAL A 75 11.01 -6.80 0.84
N TRP A 76 10.16 -7.37 -0.03
CA TRP A 76 10.62 -8.00 -1.26
C TRP A 76 11.18 -6.96 -2.25
N VAL A 77 10.47 -5.86 -2.50
CA VAL A 77 10.87 -4.74 -3.36
C VAL A 77 12.20 -4.15 -2.90
N ARG A 78 12.37 -3.91 -1.59
CA ARG A 78 13.63 -3.42 -0.99
C ARG A 78 14.80 -4.36 -1.29
N LYS A 79 14.61 -5.68 -1.13
CA LYS A 79 15.62 -6.71 -1.43
C LYS A 79 15.89 -6.85 -2.93
N PHE A 80 14.88 -6.66 -3.76
CA PHE A 80 15.01 -6.71 -5.20
C PHE A 80 15.85 -5.54 -5.71
N ILE A 81 15.49 -4.31 -5.34
CA ILE A 81 16.20 -3.09 -5.76
C ILE A 81 17.64 -3.09 -5.29
N SER A 82 17.91 -3.47 -4.03
CA SER A 82 19.29 -3.52 -3.51
C SER A 82 20.19 -4.50 -4.27
N ARG A 83 19.62 -5.57 -4.84
CA ARG A 83 20.36 -6.54 -5.67
C ARG A 83 20.60 -6.07 -7.10
N LEU A 84 19.84 -5.11 -7.62
CA LEU A 84 20.03 -4.60 -8.97
C LEU A 84 21.27 -3.69 -9.09
N SER A 85 21.83 -3.21 -7.98
CA SER A 85 23.04 -2.34 -7.92
C SER A 85 22.97 -1.05 -8.75
N VAL A 86 21.81 -0.69 -9.28
CA VAL A 86 21.57 0.55 -10.07
C VAL A 86 21.21 1.75 -9.19
N VAL A 87 20.89 1.52 -7.92
CA VAL A 87 20.62 2.55 -6.92
C VAL A 87 21.61 2.32 -5.78
N PRO A 88 22.21 3.37 -5.18
CA PRO A 88 22.87 3.22 -3.89
C PRO A 88 21.97 2.43 -2.95
N THR A 89 22.54 1.57 -2.11
CA THR A 89 21.78 0.74 -1.16
C THR A 89 20.62 1.54 -0.59
N VAL A 90 19.40 0.99 -0.66
CA VAL A 90 18.21 1.65 -0.09
C VAL A 90 18.40 1.66 1.43
N GLU A 91 19.11 2.66 1.95
CA GLU A 91 19.39 2.80 3.38
C GLU A 91 18.11 3.21 4.12
N GLU A 92 17.34 4.13 3.53
CA GLU A 92 16.08 4.61 4.11
C GLU A 92 14.97 3.54 4.05
N PRO A 93 14.14 3.36 5.10
CA PRO A 93 12.96 2.50 5.06
C PRO A 93 11.98 2.91 3.95
N ILE A 94 11.22 1.97 3.37
CA ILE A 94 10.14 2.32 2.44
C ILE A 94 9.00 2.99 3.22
N SER A 95 8.63 4.22 2.83
CA SER A 95 7.43 4.88 3.35
C SER A 95 6.18 4.16 2.88
N MET A 96 5.40 3.66 3.83
CA MET A 96 4.08 3.07 3.63
C MET A 96 3.02 4.00 4.21
N TYR A 97 2.03 4.35 3.40
CA TYR A 97 0.97 5.29 3.73
C TYR A 97 -0.35 4.55 3.96
N CYS A 98 -0.96 4.80 5.11
CA CYS A 98 -2.29 4.31 5.49
C CYS A 98 -3.11 5.50 6.02
N ASP A 99 -4.38 5.61 5.66
CA ASP A 99 -5.24 6.71 6.11
C ASP A 99 -5.96 6.39 7.44
N ASN A 100 -6.03 5.11 7.81
CA ASN A 100 -6.71 4.64 9.00
C ASN A 100 -5.84 4.74 10.26
N THR A 101 -6.16 5.70 11.12
CA THR A 101 -5.45 5.90 12.40
C THR A 101 -5.58 4.71 13.35
N GLY A 102 -6.66 3.92 13.28
CA GLY A 102 -6.83 2.72 14.09
C GLY A 102 -5.85 1.63 13.70
N ALA A 103 -5.64 1.39 12.41
CA ALA A 103 -4.64 0.46 11.90
C ALA A 103 -3.22 0.89 12.31
N ILE A 104 -2.91 2.18 12.18
CA ILE A 104 -1.61 2.75 12.60
C ILE A 104 -1.41 2.60 14.11
N ALA A 105 -2.43 2.85 14.92
CA ALA A 105 -2.36 2.65 16.37
C ALA A 105 -2.07 1.18 16.73
N ILE A 106 -2.75 0.22 16.09
CA ILE A 106 -2.46 -1.21 16.27
C ILE A 106 -1.00 -1.52 15.91
N ALA A 107 -0.41 -0.87 14.91
CA ALA A 107 0.99 -1.09 14.56
C ALA A 107 1.95 -0.56 15.64
N ASN A 108 1.64 0.58 16.25
CA ASN A 108 2.55 1.29 17.17
C ASN A 108 2.36 0.98 18.67
N GLU A 109 1.21 0.46 19.09
CA GLU A 109 0.92 0.16 20.51
C GLU A 109 1.73 -1.04 21.04
N SER A 110 2.15 -0.99 22.30
CA SER A 110 2.74 -2.13 22.99
C SER A 110 1.65 -3.12 23.44
N GLY A 111 1.78 -4.39 23.06
CA GLY A 111 0.81 -5.45 23.36
C GLY A 111 -0.21 -5.72 22.23
N ILE A 112 -1.02 -6.77 22.41
CA ILE A 112 -2.08 -7.15 21.46
C ILE A 112 -3.42 -6.86 22.15
N THR A 113 -4.21 -5.96 21.57
CA THR A 113 -5.59 -5.72 22.04
C THR A 113 -6.43 -6.98 21.87
N LYS A 114 -7.46 -7.18 22.70
CA LYS A 114 -8.35 -8.36 22.59
C LYS A 114 -8.91 -8.54 21.17
N GLY A 115 -9.20 -7.42 20.48
CA GLY A 115 -9.71 -7.40 19.10
C GLY A 115 -8.69 -7.80 18.03
N ALA A 116 -7.40 -7.87 18.34
CA ALA A 116 -6.36 -8.27 17.39
C ALA A 116 -5.87 -9.72 17.56
N ARG A 117 -6.45 -10.47 18.49
CA ARG A 117 -5.97 -11.81 18.87
C ARG A 117 -6.02 -12.81 17.72
N HIS A 118 -7.05 -12.76 16.87
CA HIS A 118 -7.25 -13.69 15.77
C HIS A 118 -6.33 -13.44 14.56
N PHE A 119 -5.70 -12.26 14.47
CA PHE A 119 -4.70 -11.95 13.45
C PHE A 119 -3.32 -11.58 14.04
N ARG A 120 -3.05 -11.96 15.29
CA ARG A 120 -1.82 -11.62 16.04
C ARG A 120 -0.50 -11.87 15.30
N ALA A 121 -0.43 -12.92 14.47
CA ALA A 121 0.79 -13.22 13.70
C ALA A 121 1.10 -12.12 12.68
N LYS A 122 0.06 -11.54 12.06
CA LYS A 122 0.20 -10.39 11.17
C LYS A 122 0.64 -9.15 11.95
N VAL A 123 0.15 -8.99 13.18
CA VAL A 123 0.54 -7.88 14.06
C VAL A 123 2.03 -7.92 14.39
N HIS A 124 2.51 -9.07 14.86
CA HIS A 124 3.93 -9.26 15.18
C HIS A 124 4.82 -9.04 13.97
N TYR A 125 4.49 -9.63 12.82
CA TYR A 125 5.27 -9.45 11.61
C TYR A 125 5.38 -7.99 11.18
N LEU A 126 4.27 -7.25 11.12
CA LEU A 126 4.31 -5.86 10.68
C LEU A 126 5.16 -5.00 11.63
N ARG A 127 5.06 -5.25 12.93
CA ARG A 127 5.89 -4.58 13.95
C ARG A 127 7.37 -4.89 13.79
N GLU A 128 7.74 -6.15 13.58
CA GLU A 128 9.13 -6.55 13.34
C GLU A 128 9.72 -5.85 12.11
N VAL A 129 8.96 -5.76 11.01
CA VAL A 129 9.41 -5.10 9.78
C VAL A 129 9.59 -3.58 10.00
N ILE A 130 8.76 -2.94 10.82
CA ILE A 130 8.93 -1.54 11.22
C ILE A 130 10.17 -1.39 12.12
N GLU A 131 10.33 -2.27 13.12
CA GLU A 131 11.44 -2.25 14.07
C GLU A 131 12.80 -2.46 13.40
N PHE A 132 12.86 -3.35 12.40
CA PHE A 132 14.07 -3.57 11.60
C PHE A 132 14.36 -2.44 10.60
N GLY A 133 13.47 -1.46 10.47
CA GLY A 133 13.66 -0.34 9.55
C GLY A 133 13.52 -0.72 8.07
N ASP A 134 12.85 -1.83 7.76
CA ASP A 134 12.53 -2.18 6.37
C ASP A 134 11.46 -1.23 5.80
N ILE A 135 10.50 -0.83 6.65
CA ILE A 135 9.43 0.12 6.30
C ILE A 135 9.26 1.19 7.37
N LYS A 136 8.62 2.30 6.98
CA LYS A 136 8.10 3.33 7.87
C LYS A 136 6.61 3.51 7.60
N LEU A 137 5.76 3.27 8.61
CA LEU A 137 4.32 3.45 8.49
C LEU A 137 3.93 4.90 8.83
N GLU A 138 3.26 5.58 7.90
CA GLU A 138 2.90 7.00 8.00
C GLU A 138 1.42 7.21 7.71
N LYS A 139 0.83 8.21 8.37
CA LYS A 139 -0.54 8.62 8.09
C LYS A 139 -0.59 9.43 6.79
N VAL A 140 -1.53 9.10 5.92
CA VAL A 140 -1.91 9.94 4.77
C VAL A 140 -3.36 10.40 4.91
N HIS A 141 -3.71 11.51 4.28
CA HIS A 141 -5.11 11.93 4.21
C HIS A 141 -5.85 11.07 3.17
N THR A 142 -7.11 10.71 3.42
CA THR A 142 -7.89 9.83 2.52
C THR A 142 -7.91 10.34 1.07
N ASN A 143 -8.04 11.65 0.85
CA ASN A 143 -8.02 12.22 -0.51
C ASN A 143 -6.66 12.12 -1.21
N ASP A 144 -5.56 11.99 -0.46
CA ASP A 144 -4.21 11.84 -0.99
C ASP A 144 -3.80 10.35 -1.09
N ASN A 145 -4.68 9.44 -0.65
CA ASN A 145 -4.44 8.01 -0.71
C ASN A 145 -4.63 7.52 -2.15
N LEU A 146 -3.54 7.10 -2.81
CA LEU A 146 -3.55 6.65 -4.20
C LEU A 146 -4.20 5.28 -4.40
N THR A 147 -4.65 4.64 -3.31
CA THR A 147 -5.08 3.25 -3.30
C THR A 147 -6.58 3.08 -3.52
N ASP A 148 -7.37 4.14 -3.43
CA ASP A 148 -8.83 4.11 -3.57
C ASP A 148 -9.34 3.37 -4.82
N PRO A 149 -8.72 3.50 -6.02
CA PRO A 149 -9.15 2.74 -7.19
C PRO A 149 -9.01 1.21 -7.04
N PHE A 150 -8.18 0.74 -6.12
CA PHE A 150 -7.92 -0.68 -5.89
C PHE A 150 -8.83 -1.31 -4.83
N THR A 151 -9.65 -0.52 -4.14
CA THR A 151 -10.49 -0.98 -3.02
C THR A 151 -11.96 -0.60 -3.17
N LYS A 152 -12.24 0.47 -3.91
CA LYS A 152 -13.57 1.07 -4.03
C LYS A 152 -14.00 1.12 -5.50
N ALA A 153 -15.30 0.94 -5.74
CA ALA A 153 -15.90 1.30 -7.00
C ALA A 153 -16.06 2.83 -7.04
N LEU A 154 -15.15 3.52 -7.72
CA LEU A 154 -15.13 4.98 -7.80
C LEU A 154 -15.96 5.51 -8.98
N GLU A 155 -16.56 6.69 -8.80
CA GLU A 155 -17.10 7.48 -9.92
C GLU A 155 -15.98 7.90 -10.87
N PHE A 156 -16.33 8.08 -12.16
CA PHE A 156 -15.37 8.33 -13.23
C PHE A 156 -14.44 9.54 -12.97
N SER A 157 -14.96 10.62 -12.38
CA SER A 157 -14.19 11.82 -12.05
C SER A 157 -13.04 11.52 -11.09
N LYS A 158 -13.34 10.89 -9.94
CA LYS A 158 -12.36 10.46 -8.94
C LYS A 158 -11.40 9.42 -9.51
N HIS A 159 -11.93 8.44 -10.23
CA HIS A 159 -11.09 7.44 -10.89
C HIS A 159 -10.07 8.09 -11.84
N SER A 160 -10.51 9.05 -12.66
CA SER A 160 -9.64 9.77 -13.60
C SER A 160 -8.57 10.60 -12.89
N GLU A 161 -8.89 11.20 -11.74
CA GLU A 161 -7.93 11.95 -10.94
C GLU A 161 -6.84 11.04 -10.36
N HIS A 162 -7.23 9.93 -9.70
CA HIS A 162 -6.27 8.96 -9.17
C HIS A 162 -5.39 8.35 -10.26
N THR A 163 -5.97 8.04 -11.44
CA THR A 163 -5.24 7.49 -12.59
C THR A 163 -4.12 8.43 -13.06
N LYS A 164 -4.38 9.76 -13.06
CA LYS A 164 -3.37 10.78 -13.36
C LYS A 164 -2.31 10.85 -12.26
N ASN A 165 -2.71 10.76 -10.99
CA ASN A 165 -1.80 10.87 -9.84
C ASN A 165 -0.81 9.69 -9.77
N ILE A 166 -1.19 8.50 -10.23
CA ILE A 166 -0.30 7.33 -10.38
C ILE A 166 0.38 7.27 -11.76
N ARG A 167 0.28 8.33 -12.56
CA ARG A 167 0.84 8.48 -13.92
C ARG A 167 0.48 7.34 -14.86
N MET A 168 -0.69 6.73 -14.68
CA MET A 168 -1.26 5.87 -15.70
C MET A 168 -1.90 6.77 -16.76
N LEU A 169 -1.43 6.66 -18.01
CA LEU A 169 -2.01 7.35 -19.15
C LEU A 169 -2.91 6.38 -19.90
N LEU A 170 -4.10 6.85 -20.29
CA LEU A 170 -4.96 6.11 -21.22
C LEU A 170 -4.19 5.91 -22.53
N ALA A 171 -4.21 4.71 -23.08
CA ALA A 171 -3.54 4.43 -24.36
C ALA A 171 -3.99 5.39 -25.48
N SER A 172 -5.24 5.87 -25.43
CA SER A 172 -5.79 6.87 -26.35
C SER A 172 -5.18 8.27 -26.23
N SER A 173 -4.47 8.58 -25.14
CA SER A 173 -3.76 9.84 -24.95
C SER A 173 -2.33 9.83 -25.53
N LEU A 174 -1.89 8.68 -26.03
CA LEU A 174 -0.62 8.48 -26.75
C LEU A 174 -0.81 8.38 -28.28
N MET A 175 -2.06 8.49 -28.76
CA MET A 175 -2.44 8.60 -30.18
C MET A 175 -2.71 10.05 -30.52
#